data_AF-A0AAU2GSJ1-F1
#
_entry.id   AF-A0AAU2GSJ1-F1
#
_cell.length_a   1.000
_cell.length_b   1.000
_cell.length_c   1.000
_cell.angle_alpha   90.00
_cell.angle_beta   90.00
_cell.angle_gamma   90.00
#
_symmetry.space_group_name_H-M   'P 1'
#
loop_
_entity.id
_entity.type
_entity.pdbx_description
1 polymer ?
#
loop_
_entity_poly.entity_id
_entity_poly.type
_entity_poly.pdbx_seq_one_letter_code
_entity_poly.pdbx_strand_id
1 'polypeptide(L)'
;MGCFPALEDVPEMVVDFVRRAVELPEGTLPVYWAERTAKHHRGLVRKQAGVTYDQARARGIVEQSIRKEAAGKNRPADLINIALEKVVEAGLELPGFSTFDKMASKIRTEVNASICTGIHDGMSAAQRAGLRRLLEDRDSDGTTLFNRLKKPAKGLTWSHFKNLTKRLEWLDELGDTDV
;
A
#
# COMPACT_ATOMS: atom_id res chain seq x y z
N MET A 1 -0.14 -3.15 -17.79
CA MET A 1 -1.44 -2.89 -17.11
C MET A 1 -2.54 -3.53 -17.93
N GLY A 2 -3.35 -4.42 -17.36
CA GLY A 2 -4.39 -5.20 -18.06
C GLY A 2 -5.68 -4.41 -18.31
N CYS A 3 -5.58 -3.17 -18.77
CA CYS A 3 -6.75 -2.36 -19.12
C CYS A 3 -6.84 -2.27 -20.65
N PHE A 4 -7.99 -2.63 -21.21
CA PHE A 4 -8.34 -2.29 -22.58
C PHE A 4 -9.09 -0.95 -22.54
N PRO A 5 -8.42 0.19 -22.83
CA PRO A 5 -9.05 1.50 -22.79
C PRO A 5 -10.19 1.60 -23.81
N ALA A 6 -11.11 2.54 -23.61
CA ALA A 6 -12.01 2.92 -24.68
C ALA A 6 -11.19 3.51 -25.84
N LEU A 7 -11.64 3.33 -27.08
CA LEU A 7 -10.90 3.83 -28.24
C LEU A 7 -10.70 5.35 -28.20
N GLU A 8 -11.66 6.07 -27.63
CA GLU A 8 -11.62 7.51 -27.40
C GLU A 8 -10.54 7.95 -26.39
N ASP A 9 -10.13 7.05 -25.48
CA ASP A 9 -9.06 7.32 -24.52
C ASP A 9 -7.67 7.01 -25.10
N VAL A 10 -7.59 6.42 -26.30
CA VAL A 10 -6.31 6.08 -26.94
C VAL A 10 -5.77 7.34 -27.63
N PRO A 11 -4.57 7.83 -27.27
CA PRO A 11 -4.00 9.02 -27.91
C PRO A 11 -3.78 8.80 -29.41
N GLU A 12 -4.09 9.81 -30.23
CA GLU A 12 -3.91 9.76 -31.70
C GLU A 12 -2.48 9.37 -32.09
N MET A 13 -1.48 9.83 -31.33
CA MET A 13 -0.07 9.45 -31.53
C MET A 13 0.16 7.93 -31.48
N VAL A 14 -0.54 7.22 -30.59
CA VAL A 14 -0.44 5.76 -30.48
C VAL A 14 -1.12 5.09 -31.67
N VAL A 15 -2.28 5.61 -32.06
CA VAL A 15 -3.01 5.12 -33.25
C VAL A 15 -2.16 5.27 -34.50
N ASP A 16 -1.56 6.44 -34.70
CA ASP A 16 -0.68 6.73 -35.84
C ASP A 16 0.59 5.89 -35.83
N PHE A 17 1.19 5.68 -34.66
CA PHE A 17 2.35 4.81 -34.51
C PHE A 17 2.02 3.38 -34.96
N VAL A 18 0.92 2.81 -34.45
CA VAL A 18 0.50 1.45 -34.81
C VAL A 18 0.14 1.38 -36.29
N ARG A 19 -0.63 2.34 -36.81
CA ARG A 19 -1.00 2.43 -38.24
C ARG A 19 0.22 2.37 -39.15
N ARG A 20 1.26 3.16 -38.85
CA ARG A 20 2.52 3.15 -39.61
C ARG A 20 3.27 1.83 -39.46
N ALA A 21 3.31 1.26 -38.25
CA ALA A 21 3.98 -0.01 -37.98
C ALA A 21 3.36 -1.20 -38.74
N VAL A 22 2.07 -1.12 -39.09
CA VAL A 22 1.37 -2.13 -39.92
C VAL A 22 1.10 -1.67 -41.35
N GLU A 23 1.75 -0.59 -41.80
CA GLU A 23 1.70 -0.06 -43.17
C GLU A 23 0.29 0.27 -43.68
N LEU A 24 -0.58 0.76 -42.80
CA LEU A 24 -1.96 1.14 -43.15
C LEU A 24 -2.04 2.56 -43.74
N PRO A 25 -2.99 2.80 -44.69
CA PRO A 25 -3.18 4.12 -45.31
C PRO A 25 -3.41 5.25 -44.30
N GLU A 26 -3.00 6.47 -44.66
CA GLU A 26 -3.32 7.66 -43.85
C GLU A 26 -4.83 7.83 -43.69
N GLY A 27 -5.25 8.27 -42.50
CA GLY A 27 -6.67 8.39 -42.16
C GLY A 27 -7.34 7.07 -41.76
N THR A 28 -6.62 5.94 -41.71
CA THR A 28 -7.18 4.69 -41.19
C THR A 28 -7.47 4.83 -39.69
N LEU A 29 -8.75 4.82 -39.34
CA LEU A 29 -9.20 4.90 -37.95
C LEU A 29 -9.34 3.51 -37.32
N PRO A 30 -9.02 3.35 -36.02
CA PRO A 30 -9.30 2.13 -35.29
C PRO A 30 -10.80 2.08 -35.01
N VAL A 31 -11.53 1.27 -35.79
CA VAL A 31 -12.98 1.15 -35.66
C VAL A 31 -13.36 -0.26 -35.19
N TYR A 32 -14.11 -0.33 -34.09
CA TYR A 32 -14.85 -1.54 -33.72
C TYR A 32 -16.30 -1.40 -34.18
N TRP A 33 -16.63 -2.03 -35.29
CA TRP A 33 -18.00 -2.04 -35.82
C TRP A 33 -18.97 -2.88 -34.98
N ALA A 34 -18.46 -3.81 -34.16
CA ALA A 34 -19.27 -4.66 -33.30
C ALA A 34 -18.53 -5.02 -32.00
N GLU A 35 -19.25 -5.04 -30.87
CA GLU A 35 -18.72 -5.49 -29.58
C GLU A 35 -18.12 -6.89 -29.63
N ARG A 36 -18.69 -7.78 -30.46
CA ARG A 36 -18.21 -9.15 -30.64
C ARG A 36 -16.78 -9.17 -31.17
N THR A 37 -16.45 -8.30 -32.12
CA THR A 37 -15.11 -8.17 -32.69
C THR A 37 -14.13 -7.66 -31.65
N ALA A 38 -14.52 -6.67 -30.84
CA ALA A 38 -13.71 -6.19 -29.73
C ALA A 38 -13.42 -7.28 -28.68
N LYS A 39 -14.43 -8.06 -28.28
CA LYS A 39 -14.25 -9.19 -27.35
C LYS A 39 -13.32 -10.26 -27.93
N HIS A 40 -13.42 -10.55 -29.22
CA HIS A 40 -12.55 -11.50 -29.89
C HIS A 40 -11.08 -11.01 -29.91
N HIS A 41 -10.84 -9.76 -30.29
CA HIS A 41 -9.49 -9.18 -30.29
C HIS A 41 -8.87 -9.17 -28.89
N ARG A 42 -9.65 -8.82 -27.85
CA ARG A 42 -9.19 -8.92 -26.45
C ARG A 42 -8.79 -10.35 -26.09
N GLY A 43 -9.54 -11.35 -26.56
CA GLY A 43 -9.20 -12.77 -26.41
C GLY A 43 -7.88 -13.15 -27.09
N LEU A 44 -7.64 -12.66 -28.31
CA LEU A 44 -6.38 -12.88 -29.03
C LEU A 44 -5.19 -12.23 -28.31
N VAL A 45 -5.35 -11.00 -27.84
CA VAL A 45 -4.31 -10.30 -27.06
C VAL A 45 -3.97 -11.06 -25.78
N ARG A 46 -4.98 -11.55 -25.05
CA ARG A 46 -4.78 -12.39 -23.85
C ARG A 46 -4.01 -13.67 -24.16
N LYS A 47 -4.40 -14.36 -25.24
CA LYS A 47 -3.72 -15.57 -25.69
C LYS A 47 -2.25 -15.31 -26.04
N GLN A 48 -1.98 -14.21 -26.75
CA GLN A 48 -0.62 -13.82 -27.11
C GLN A 48 0.22 -13.43 -25.89
N ALA A 49 -0.38 -12.73 -24.93
CA ALA A 49 0.29 -12.33 -23.69
C ALA A 49 0.40 -13.47 -22.66
N GLY A 50 -0.21 -14.64 -22.92
CA GLY A 50 -0.20 -15.78 -22.00
C GLY A 50 -0.97 -15.54 -20.70
N VAL A 51 -1.93 -14.61 -20.69
CA VAL A 51 -2.68 -14.24 -19.48
C VAL A 51 -4.12 -14.76 -19.52
N THR A 52 -4.61 -15.18 -18.36
CA THR A 52 -6.01 -15.63 -18.20
C THR A 52 -6.87 -14.51 -17.62
N TYR A 53 -8.03 -14.28 -18.24
CA TYR A 53 -9.01 -13.35 -17.69
C TYR A 53 -9.83 -14.02 -16.59
N ASP A 54 -9.44 -13.79 -15.34
CA ASP A 54 -10.20 -14.16 -14.16
C ASP A 54 -10.04 -13.07 -13.09
N GLN A 55 -10.89 -12.03 -13.19
CA GLN A 55 -10.84 -10.88 -12.29
C GLN A 55 -11.22 -11.23 -10.85
N ALA A 56 -12.06 -12.26 -10.64
CA ALA A 56 -12.44 -12.69 -9.31
C ALA A 56 -11.24 -13.32 -8.59
N ARG A 57 -10.56 -14.25 -9.26
CA ARG A 57 -9.34 -14.88 -8.73
C ARG A 57 -8.21 -13.87 -8.56
N ALA A 58 -8.02 -12.96 -9.52
CA ALA A 58 -7.01 -11.91 -9.42
C ALA A 58 -7.24 -11.03 -8.17
N ARG A 59 -8.48 -10.56 -7.94
CA ARG A 59 -8.84 -9.81 -6.74
C ARG A 59 -8.64 -10.62 -5.46
N GLY A 60 -8.98 -11.91 -5.46
CA GLY A 60 -8.72 -12.80 -4.32
C GLY A 60 -7.24 -12.89 -3.97
N ILE A 61 -6.35 -12.99 -4.97
CA ILE A 61 -4.89 -13.00 -4.77
C ILE A 61 -4.41 -11.66 -4.23
N VAL A 62 -4.90 -10.55 -4.78
CA VAL A 62 -4.57 -9.20 -4.30
C VAL A 62 -4.95 -9.05 -2.83
N GLU A 63 -6.17 -9.44 -2.47
CA GLU A 63 -6.64 -9.35 -1.09
C GLU A 63 -5.77 -10.17 -0.13
N GLN A 64 -5.54 -11.44 -0.44
CA GLN A 64 -4.72 -12.32 0.40
C GLN A 64 -3.28 -11.79 0.56
N SER A 65 -2.68 -11.34 -0.53
CA SER A 65 -1.31 -10.82 -0.54
C SER A 65 -1.19 -9.56 0.32
N ILE A 66 -2.11 -8.62 0.15
CA ILE A 66 -2.12 -7.38 0.92
C ILE A 66 -2.38 -7.68 2.40
N ARG A 67 -3.35 -8.54 2.72
CA ARG A 67 -3.70 -8.85 4.12
C ARG A 67 -2.56 -9.51 4.88
N LYS A 68 -1.81 -10.39 4.22
CA LYS A 68 -0.61 -11.06 4.77
C LYS A 68 0.51 -10.06 5.08
N GLU A 69 0.73 -9.10 4.19
CA GLU A 69 1.88 -8.18 4.27
C GLU A 69 1.57 -6.89 5.06
N ALA A 70 0.30 -6.49 5.15
CA ALA A 70 -0.12 -5.24 5.80
C ALA A 70 0.23 -5.17 7.29
N ALA A 71 0.44 -6.30 7.97
CA ALA A 71 0.88 -6.32 9.36
C ALA A 71 2.34 -5.83 9.52
N GLY A 72 3.20 -6.06 8.52
CA GLY A 72 4.61 -5.66 8.54
C GLY A 72 4.94 -4.45 7.66
N LYS A 73 4.12 -4.16 6.65
CA LYS A 73 4.34 -3.08 5.68
C LYS A 73 3.14 -2.12 5.68
N ASN A 74 3.39 -0.86 6.03
CA ASN A 74 2.34 0.16 6.11
C ASN A 74 2.32 1.12 4.90
N ARG A 75 3.30 1.05 3.99
CA ARG A 75 3.33 1.90 2.78
C ARG A 75 2.44 1.28 1.70
N PRO A 76 1.42 2.00 1.19
CA PRO A 76 0.51 1.46 0.17
C PRO A 76 1.21 0.98 -1.11
N ALA A 77 2.26 1.69 -1.54
CA ALA A 77 3.03 1.32 -2.72
C ALA A 77 3.68 -0.07 -2.60
N ASP A 78 4.21 -0.40 -1.42
CA ASP A 78 4.86 -1.70 -1.19
C ASP A 78 3.82 -2.83 -1.25
N LEU A 79 2.64 -2.61 -0.67
CA LEU A 79 1.53 -3.57 -0.71
C LEU A 79 1.01 -3.80 -2.13
N ILE A 80 0.90 -2.73 -2.92
CA ILE A 80 0.47 -2.80 -4.33
C ILE A 80 1.51 -3.54 -5.16
N ASN A 81 2.81 -3.23 -4.98
CA ASN A 81 3.88 -3.89 -5.74
C ASN A 81 3.90 -5.40 -5.49
N ILE A 82 3.76 -5.83 -4.24
CA ILE A 82 3.72 -7.26 -3.90
C ILE A 82 2.47 -7.91 -4.49
N ALA A 83 1.31 -7.26 -4.37
CA ALA A 83 0.08 -7.79 -4.95
C ALA A 83 0.14 -7.91 -6.48
N LEU A 84 0.76 -6.93 -7.15
CA LEU A 84 0.99 -6.97 -8.60
C LEU A 84 1.85 -8.17 -8.98
N GLU A 85 2.98 -8.35 -8.30
CA GLU A 85 3.89 -9.48 -8.51
C GLU A 85 3.16 -10.82 -8.38
N LYS A 86 2.33 -10.98 -7.34
CA LYS A 86 1.56 -12.21 -7.10
C LYS A 86 0.50 -12.50 -8.16
N VAL A 87 -0.15 -11.46 -8.72
CA VAL A 87 -1.10 -11.64 -9.83
C VAL A 87 -0.37 -11.98 -11.13
N VAL A 88 0.81 -11.39 -11.37
CA VAL A 88 1.66 -11.70 -12.54
C VAL A 88 2.19 -13.13 -12.46
N GLU A 89 2.70 -13.57 -11.30
CA GLU A 89 3.13 -14.94 -11.06
C GLU A 89 2.01 -15.96 -11.32
N ALA A 90 0.75 -15.59 -11.03
CA ALA A 90 -0.42 -16.42 -11.28
C ALA A 90 -0.87 -16.44 -12.75
N GLY A 91 -0.23 -15.67 -13.64
CA GLY A 91 -0.57 -15.58 -15.06
C GLY A 91 -1.94 -14.97 -15.31
N LEU A 92 -2.42 -14.10 -14.42
CA LEU A 92 -3.74 -13.50 -14.51
C LEU A 92 -3.69 -12.08 -15.08
N GLU A 93 -4.75 -11.68 -15.77
CA GLU A 93 -4.93 -10.30 -16.19
C GLU A 93 -5.01 -9.38 -14.97
N LEU A 94 -4.10 -8.41 -14.92
CA LEU A 94 -4.03 -7.43 -13.84
C LEU A 94 -5.33 -6.63 -13.74
N PRO A 95 -5.92 -6.49 -12.54
CA PRO A 95 -6.93 -5.47 -12.29
C PRO A 95 -6.41 -4.07 -12.64
N GLY A 96 -7.32 -3.12 -12.85
CA GLY A 96 -6.93 -1.71 -12.99
C GLY A 96 -6.22 -1.21 -11.74
N PHE A 97 -5.26 -0.28 -11.89
CA PHE A 97 -4.51 0.27 -10.76
C PHE A 97 -5.40 0.87 -9.67
N SER A 98 -6.49 1.53 -10.06
CA SER A 98 -7.50 2.04 -9.11
C SER A 98 -8.13 0.95 -8.25
N THR A 99 -8.16 -0.30 -8.73
CA THR A 99 -8.63 -1.46 -7.94
C THR A 99 -7.57 -1.84 -6.90
N PHE A 100 -6.30 -1.92 -7.30
CA PHE A 100 -5.19 -2.15 -6.37
C PHE A 100 -5.14 -1.09 -5.26
N ASP A 101 -5.22 0.19 -5.63
CA ASP A 101 -5.16 1.32 -4.70
C ASP A 101 -6.32 1.30 -3.70
N LYS A 102 -7.56 1.07 -4.16
CA LYS A 102 -8.73 0.92 -3.29
C LYS A 102 -8.60 -0.28 -2.34
N MET A 103 -8.15 -1.42 -2.84
CA MET A 103 -7.99 -2.65 -2.04
C MET A 103 -6.88 -2.49 -1.01
N ALA A 104 -5.73 -1.94 -1.39
CA ALA A 104 -4.62 -1.65 -0.50
C ALA A 104 -5.03 -0.69 0.61
N SER A 105 -5.72 0.41 0.26
CA SER A 105 -6.20 1.37 1.24
C SER A 105 -7.20 0.74 2.23
N LYS A 106 -8.17 -0.03 1.73
CA LYS A 106 -9.18 -0.67 2.56
C LYS A 106 -8.58 -1.72 3.50
N ILE A 107 -7.86 -2.70 2.96
CA ILE A 107 -7.33 -3.82 3.73
C ILE A 107 -6.28 -3.33 4.74
N ARG A 108 -5.41 -2.39 4.35
CA ARG A 108 -4.45 -1.79 5.27
C ARG A 108 -5.14 -1.10 6.45
N THR A 109 -6.25 -0.39 6.19
CA THR A 109 -7.02 0.25 7.25
C THR A 109 -7.64 -0.77 8.19
N GLU A 110 -8.20 -1.87 7.66
CA GLU A 110 -8.76 -2.96 8.47
C GLU A 110 -7.69 -3.63 9.35
N VAL A 111 -6.54 -3.97 8.76
CA VAL A 111 -5.44 -4.63 9.47
C VAL A 111 -4.87 -3.70 10.55
N ASN A 112 -4.62 -2.44 10.22
CA ASN A 112 -4.13 -1.46 11.20
C ASN A 112 -5.15 -1.23 12.32
N ALA A 113 -6.44 -1.12 12.01
CA ALA A 113 -7.48 -0.99 13.02
C ALA A 113 -7.50 -2.20 13.95
N SER A 114 -7.42 -3.42 13.41
CA SER A 114 -7.34 -4.65 14.22
C SER A 114 -6.11 -4.67 15.13
N ILE A 115 -4.95 -4.24 14.65
CA ILE A 115 -3.73 -4.15 15.46
C ILE A 115 -3.91 -3.12 16.57
N CYS A 116 -4.39 -1.92 16.23
CA CYS A 116 -4.63 -0.86 17.21
C CYS A 116 -5.64 -1.29 18.29
N THR A 117 -6.74 -1.94 17.90
CA THR A 117 -7.72 -2.46 18.85
C THR A 117 -7.12 -3.56 19.73
N GLY A 118 -6.37 -4.50 19.15
CA GLY A 118 -5.69 -5.55 19.92
C GLY A 118 -4.71 -5.00 20.96
N ILE A 119 -3.90 -4.00 20.57
CA ILE A 119 -3.01 -3.30 21.50
C ILE A 119 -3.83 -2.60 22.59
N HIS A 120 -4.85 -1.84 22.20
CA HIS A 120 -5.69 -1.12 23.15
C HIS A 120 -6.33 -2.07 24.17
N ASP A 121 -6.90 -3.17 23.72
CA ASP A 121 -7.59 -4.14 24.58
C ASP A 121 -6.64 -4.91 25.49
N GLY A 122 -5.40 -5.14 25.05
CA GLY A 122 -4.33 -5.71 25.88
C GLY A 122 -3.78 -4.75 26.95
N MET A 123 -4.06 -3.44 26.87
CA MET A 123 -3.59 -2.46 27.84
C MET A 123 -4.54 -2.29 29.02
N SER A 124 -3.98 -2.23 30.23
CA SER A 124 -4.68 -1.80 31.44
C SER A 124 -5.09 -0.33 31.38
N ALA A 125 -6.06 0.06 32.22
CA ALA A 125 -6.49 1.47 32.32
C ALA A 125 -5.33 2.41 32.70
N ALA A 126 -4.40 1.95 33.55
CA ALA A 126 -3.22 2.71 33.94
C ALA A 126 -2.28 2.96 32.74
N GLN A 127 -1.98 1.92 31.95
CA GLN A 127 -1.16 2.06 30.75
C GLN A 127 -1.81 2.97 29.70
N ARG A 128 -3.13 2.86 29.49
CA ARG A 128 -3.88 3.76 28.58
C ARG A 128 -3.83 5.21 29.05
N ALA A 129 -3.95 5.46 30.36
CA ALA A 129 -3.80 6.79 30.93
C ALA A 129 -2.36 7.33 30.77
N GLY A 130 -1.35 6.47 30.95
CA GLY A 130 0.05 6.80 30.69
C GLY A 130 0.31 7.22 29.25
N LEU A 131 -0.15 6.44 28.26
CA LEU A 131 -0.03 6.82 26.84
C LEU A 131 -0.72 8.15 26.52
N ARG A 132 -1.89 8.40 27.12
CA ARG A 132 -2.62 9.66 26.93
C ARG A 132 -1.83 10.84 27.46
N ARG A 133 -1.27 10.72 28.67
CA ARG A 133 -0.37 11.73 29.26
C ARG A 133 0.82 12.03 28.37
N LEU A 134 1.37 11.05 27.66
CA LEU A 134 2.47 11.31 26.72
C LEU A 134 2.12 12.33 25.62
N LEU A 135 0.85 12.39 25.22
CA LEU A 135 0.35 13.28 24.18
C LEU A 135 -0.14 14.63 24.73
N GLU A 136 -0.58 14.66 25.98
CA GLU A 136 -1.21 15.82 26.62
C GLU A 136 -0.21 16.64 27.46
N ASP A 137 0.63 15.98 28.25
CA ASP A 137 1.56 16.61 29.16
C ASP A 137 2.68 17.29 28.37
N ARG A 138 2.95 18.54 28.72
CA ARG A 138 3.98 19.36 28.10
C ARG A 138 5.13 19.57 29.05
N ASP A 139 6.34 19.46 28.53
CA ASP A 139 7.54 19.86 29.22
C ASP A 139 7.64 21.40 29.26
N SER A 140 8.58 21.90 30.05
CA SER A 140 8.96 23.31 30.16
C SER A 140 9.27 23.99 28.83
N ASP A 141 9.67 23.23 27.81
CA ASP A 141 9.93 23.69 26.44
C ASP A 141 8.66 23.74 25.56
N GLY A 142 7.48 23.44 26.13
CA GLY A 142 6.18 23.41 25.45
C GLY A 142 5.93 22.18 24.59
N THR A 143 6.90 21.26 24.48
CA THR A 143 6.78 20.03 23.71
C THR A 143 6.16 18.91 24.53
N THR A 144 5.45 17.99 23.88
CA THR A 144 4.85 16.85 24.58
C THR A 144 5.91 15.83 25.01
N LEU A 145 5.60 15.04 26.04
CA LEU A 145 6.46 13.93 26.47
C LEU A 145 6.73 12.92 25.34
N PHE A 146 5.81 12.76 24.40
CA PHE A 146 6.03 11.96 23.18
C PHE A 146 7.14 12.53 22.28
N ASN A 147 7.30 13.86 22.20
CA ASN A 147 8.43 14.45 21.49
C ASN A 147 9.75 14.18 22.22
N ARG A 148 9.73 14.18 23.56
CA ARG A 148 10.88 13.78 24.37
C ARG A 148 11.25 12.31 24.15
N LEU A 149 10.27 11.41 23.97
CA LEU A 149 10.48 10.00 23.62
C LEU A 149 11.27 9.84 22.32
N LYS A 150 10.98 10.67 21.31
CA LYS A 150 11.63 10.63 19.98
C LYS A 150 13.03 11.24 19.93
N LYS A 151 13.43 12.05 20.92
CA LYS A 151 14.74 12.72 20.91
C LYS A 151 15.85 11.64 20.90
N PRO A 152 16.84 11.67 20.00
CA PRO A 152 17.93 10.71 20.01
C PRO A 152 18.82 10.89 21.25
N ALA A 153 19.59 9.86 21.61
CA ALA A 153 20.64 10.01 22.62
C ALA A 153 21.71 11.00 22.14
N LYS A 154 22.21 11.85 23.04
CA LYS A 154 23.29 12.79 22.75
C LYS A 154 24.66 12.10 22.86
N GLY A 155 25.70 12.72 22.31
CA GLY A 155 27.07 12.18 22.30
C GLY A 155 27.63 11.87 23.69
N LEU A 156 28.68 11.04 23.74
CA LEU A 156 29.27 10.52 24.98
C LEU A 156 29.94 11.61 25.81
N THR A 157 29.21 12.15 26.77
CA THR A 157 29.71 13.05 27.82
C THR A 157 29.11 12.60 29.15
N TRP A 158 29.82 12.75 30.27
CA TRP A 158 29.34 12.35 31.60
C TRP A 158 27.95 12.94 31.95
N SER A 159 27.72 14.20 31.58
CA SER A 159 26.42 14.87 31.74
C SER A 159 25.33 14.23 30.88
N HIS A 160 25.64 13.81 29.66
CA HIS A 160 24.71 13.11 28.78
C HIS A 160 24.41 11.69 29.28
N PHE A 161 25.41 11.00 29.85
CA PHE A 161 25.21 9.69 30.47
C PHE A 161 24.23 9.76 31.65
N LYS A 162 24.43 10.72 32.57
CA LYS A 162 23.49 10.93 33.70
C LYS A 162 22.07 11.27 33.23
N ASN A 163 21.94 12.05 32.15
CA ASN A 163 20.63 12.36 31.55
C ASN A 163 20.00 11.14 30.85
N LEU A 164 20.82 10.24 30.32
CA LEU A 164 20.36 8.99 29.72
C LEU A 164 19.84 8.02 30.79
N THR A 165 20.52 7.89 31.93
CA THR A 165 20.03 7.07 33.06
C THR A 165 18.68 7.55 33.56
N LYS A 166 18.53 8.86 33.82
CA LYS A 166 17.23 9.45 34.20
C LYS A 166 16.13 9.25 33.16
N ARG A 167 16.52 9.16 31.88
CA ARG A 167 15.58 8.88 30.80
C ARG A 167 15.15 7.42 30.81
N LEU A 168 16.06 6.48 31.08
CA LEU A 168 15.73 5.05 31.21
C LEU A 168 14.76 4.83 32.37
N GLU A 169 15.06 5.39 33.55
CA GLU A 169 14.16 5.33 34.72
C GLU A 169 12.73 5.81 34.38
N TRP A 170 12.62 6.92 33.64
CA TRP A 170 11.33 7.43 33.15
C TRP A 170 10.67 6.52 32.10
N LEU A 171 11.44 5.83 31.26
CA LEU A 171 10.89 4.89 30.27
C LEU A 171 10.34 3.63 30.95
N ASP A 172 11.00 3.15 32.00
CA ASP A 172 10.56 1.99 32.77
C ASP A 172 9.24 2.27 33.51
N GLU A 173 8.94 3.53 33.85
CA GLU A 173 7.63 3.94 34.37
C GLU A 173 6.49 3.82 33.34
N LEU A 174 6.79 3.75 32.04
CA LEU A 174 5.77 3.64 30.97
C LEU A 174 5.30 2.19 30.74
N GLY A 175 6.03 1.20 31.27
CA GLY A 175 5.73 -0.23 31.16
C GLY A 175 6.99 -1.08 31.26
N ASP A 176 6.82 -2.39 31.48
CA ASP A 176 7.94 -3.33 31.51
C ASP A 176 8.68 -3.32 30.18
N THR A 177 9.96 -2.92 30.23
CA THR A 177 10.92 -2.96 29.12
C THR A 177 11.63 -4.31 29.01
N ASP A 178 11.46 -5.18 30.02
CA ASP A 178 11.98 -6.55 30.08
C ASP A 178 11.08 -7.54 29.32
N VAL A 179 11.11 -7.50 27.97
CA VAL A 179 10.54 -8.54 27.09
C VAL A 179 11.53 -8.95 26.02
#